data_AF-A0A3L6M019-F1
#
_entry.id   AF-A0A3L6M019-F1
#
_cell.length_a   1.000
_cell.length_b   1.000
_cell.length_c   1.000
_cell.angle_alpha   90.00
_cell.angle_beta   90.00
_cell.angle_gamma   90.00
#
_symmetry.space_group_name_H-M   'P 1'
#
loop_
_entity.id
_entity.type
_entity.pdbx_description
1 polymer ?
#
loop_
_entity_poly.entity_id
_entity_poly.type
_entity_poly.pdbx_seq_one_letter_code
_entity_poly.pdbx_strand_id
1 'polypeptide(L)'
;MQCAKCGQEVPAEAIYCPHCAGARKTTDAELMLGGARGGAIGLAIGLALVTALLAFYDLERGITAIVVITPLITFTTGLIIGLVRAKRDWK
;
A
#
# COMPACT_ATOMS: atom_id res chain seq x y z
N MET A 1 -4.67 5.72 35.92
CA MET A 1 -6.00 5.27 35.45
C MET A 1 -5.83 3.96 34.68
N GLN A 2 -6.70 2.95 34.89
CA GLN A 2 -6.50 1.64 34.26
C GLN A 2 -7.04 1.61 32.82
N CYS A 3 -6.29 1.02 31.89
CA CYS A 3 -6.73 0.87 30.51
C CYS A 3 -7.87 -0.17 30.42
N ALA A 4 -9.01 0.20 29.83
CA ALA A 4 -10.15 -0.71 29.63
C ALA A 4 -9.84 -1.94 28.76
N LYS A 5 -8.73 -1.94 28.01
CA LYS A 5 -8.37 -2.99 27.05
C LYS A 5 -7.27 -3.93 27.56
N CYS A 6 -6.26 -3.42 28.29
CA CYS A 6 -5.15 -4.22 28.82
C CYS A 6 -5.11 -4.31 30.35
N GLY A 7 -5.98 -3.60 31.08
CA GLY A 7 -6.05 -3.62 32.55
C GLY A 7 -4.83 -3.01 33.26
N GLN A 8 -3.81 -2.58 32.52
CA GLN A 8 -2.58 -1.98 33.04
C GLN A 8 -2.81 -0.52 33.47
N GLU A 9 -2.01 -0.07 34.44
CA GLU A 9 -1.99 1.31 34.92
C GLU A 9 -1.42 2.24 33.84
N VAL A 10 -2.19 3.27 33.45
CA VAL A 10 -1.80 4.25 32.42
C VAL A 10 -1.56 5.63 33.07
N PRO A 11 -0.45 6.31 32.72
CA PRO A 11 -0.19 7.68 33.16
C PRO A 11 -1.27 8.64 32.67
N ALA A 12 -1.61 9.64 33.49
CA ALA A 12 -2.77 10.52 33.29
C ALA A 12 -2.64 11.41 32.05
N GLU A 13 -1.42 11.65 31.58
CA GLU A 13 -1.11 12.53 30.45
C GLU A 13 -1.15 11.81 29.09
N ALA A 14 -1.32 10.48 29.09
CA ALA A 14 -1.32 9.69 27.87
C ALA A 14 -2.74 9.55 27.29
N ILE A 15 -2.99 10.22 26.16
CA ILE A 15 -4.23 10.09 25.37
C ILE A 15 -4.44 8.64 24.88
N TYR A 16 -3.35 7.89 24.70
CA TYR A 16 -3.36 6.49 24.25
C TYR A 16 -2.57 5.63 25.23
N CYS A 17 -3.09 4.44 25.58
CA CYS A 17 -2.37 3.53 26.46
C CYS A 17 -1.08 3.03 25.79
N PRO A 18 0.12 3.32 26.32
CA PRO A 18 1.39 2.96 25.70
C PRO A 18 1.62 1.45 25.66
N HIS A 19 1.02 0.69 26.58
CA HIS A 19 1.06 -0.78 26.58
C HIS A 19 0.20 -1.36 25.46
N CYS A 20 -1.00 -0.84 25.27
CA CYS A 20 -1.90 -1.30 24.21
C CYS A 20 -1.50 -0.75 22.82
N ALA A 21 -0.89 0.45 22.75
CA ALA A 21 -0.39 1.05 21.52
C ALA A 21 0.98 0.47 21.08
N GLY A 22 1.84 0.09 22.04
CA GLY A 22 3.15 -0.50 21.78
C GLY A 22 3.17 -2.02 21.57
N ALA A 23 2.08 -2.73 21.87
CA ALA A 23 2.02 -4.20 21.78
C ALA A 23 1.92 -4.78 20.37
N ARG A 24 1.62 -3.96 19.34
CA ARG A 24 1.71 -4.39 17.94
C ARG A 24 2.89 -3.70 17.27
N LYS A 25 4.08 -4.27 17.46
CA LYS A 25 5.22 -4.01 16.57
C LYS A 25 4.77 -4.44 15.18
N THR A 26 4.65 -3.49 14.26
CA THR A 26 4.53 -3.83 12.86
C THR A 26 5.84 -4.49 12.46
N THR A 27 5.82 -5.78 12.11
CA THR A 27 7.03 -6.35 11.50
C THR A 27 7.18 -5.63 10.17
N ASP A 28 8.28 -4.91 9.95
CA ASP A 28 8.53 -4.21 8.68
C ASP A 28 8.33 -5.12 7.46
N ALA A 29 8.54 -6.43 7.63
CA ALA A 29 8.27 -7.47 6.64
C ALA A 29 6.78 -7.56 6.20
N GLU A 30 5.81 -7.40 7.10
CA GLU A 30 4.37 -7.47 6.76
C GLU A 30 3.92 -6.22 5.98
N LEU A 31 4.49 -5.06 6.33
CA LEU A 31 4.30 -3.80 5.59
C LEU A 31 4.92 -3.90 4.18
N MET A 32 6.16 -4.39 4.08
CA MET A 32 6.83 -4.58 2.79
C MET A 32 6.12 -5.62 1.93
N LEU A 33 5.62 -6.70 2.51
CA LEU A 33 4.88 -7.74 1.78
C LEU A 33 3.54 -7.22 1.25
N GLY A 34 2.80 -6.46 2.05
CA GLY A 34 1.55 -5.82 1.63
C GLY A 34 1.76 -4.79 0.51
N GLY A 35 2.82 -3.97 0.62
CA GLY A 35 3.23 -3.03 -0.42
C GLY A 35 3.68 -3.72 -1.71
N ALA A 36 4.53 -4.75 -1.62
CA ALA A 36 5.00 -5.52 -2.76
C ALA A 36 3.86 -6.22 -3.50
N ARG A 37 2.90 -6.81 -2.76
CA ARG A 37 1.73 -7.46 -3.36
C ARG A 37 0.82 -6.45 -4.07
N GLY A 38 0.57 -5.31 -3.46
CA GLY A 38 -0.21 -4.23 -4.09
C GLY A 38 0.47 -3.65 -5.32
N GLY A 39 1.78 -3.39 -5.24
CA GLY A 39 2.60 -2.92 -6.35
C GLY A 39 2.64 -3.91 -7.51
N ALA A 40 2.83 -5.21 -7.24
CA ALA A 40 2.81 -6.25 -8.26
C ALA A 40 1.47 -6.33 -9.01
N ILE A 41 0.35 -6.22 -8.28
CA ILE A 41 -0.99 -6.17 -8.89
C ILE A 41 -1.15 -4.91 -9.75
N GLY A 42 -0.73 -3.74 -9.24
CA GLY A 42 -0.77 -2.49 -9.99
C GLY A 42 0.07 -2.54 -11.27
N LEU A 43 1.28 -3.10 -11.19
CA LEU A 43 2.16 -3.32 -12.34
C LEU A 43 1.53 -4.25 -13.37
N ALA A 44 0.94 -5.36 -12.94
CA ALA A 44 0.30 -6.34 -13.82
C ALA A 44 -0.87 -5.71 -14.60
N ILE A 45 -1.69 -4.91 -13.93
CA ILE A 45 -2.79 -4.17 -14.56
C ILE A 45 -2.24 -3.14 -15.56
N GLY A 46 -1.22 -2.38 -15.16
CA GLY A 46 -0.57 -1.40 -16.03
C GLY A 46 0.02 -2.00 -17.29
N LEU A 47 0.74 -3.12 -17.15
CA LEU A 47 1.31 -3.86 -18.26
C LEU A 47 0.23 -4.45 -19.15
N ALA A 48 -0.83 -5.05 -18.60
CA ALA A 48 -1.94 -5.58 -19.39
C ALA A 48 -2.61 -4.48 -20.23
N LEU A 49 -2.83 -3.29 -19.66
CA LEU A 49 -3.36 -2.13 -20.39
C LEU A 49 -2.43 -1.69 -21.52
N VAL A 50 -1.12 -1.63 -21.26
CA VAL A 50 -0.12 -1.28 -22.28
C VAL A 50 -0.09 -2.31 -23.40
N THR A 51 -0.07 -3.61 -23.08
CA THR A 51 -0.08 -4.69 -24.07
C THR A 51 -1.33 -4.64 -24.93
N ALA A 52 -2.50 -4.37 -24.34
CA ALA A 52 -3.72 -4.17 -25.10
C ALA A 52 -3.63 -2.95 -26.02
N LEU A 53 -3.11 -1.82 -25.53
CA LEU A 53 -2.92 -0.61 -26.34
C LEU A 53 -2.02 -0.86 -27.55
N LEU A 54 -0.90 -1.56 -27.34
CA LEU A 54 0.05 -1.94 -28.38
C LEU A 54 -0.54 -2.90 -29.41
N ALA A 55 -1.49 -3.74 -29.01
CA ALA A 55 -2.16 -4.67 -29.93
C ALA A 55 -3.14 -3.96 -30.88
N PHE A 56 -3.70 -2.82 -30.48
CA PHE A 56 -4.67 -2.08 -31.29
C PHE A 56 -4.08 -0.84 -31.99
N TYR A 57 -2.98 -0.29 -31.49
CA TYR A 57 -2.38 0.94 -32.00
C TYR A 57 -0.90 0.74 -32.35
N ASP A 58 -0.54 1.06 -33.58
CA ASP A 58 0.85 1.11 -34.03
C ASP A 58 1.64 2.23 -33.34
N LEU A 59 2.93 1.99 -33.08
CA LEU A 59 3.82 2.86 -32.29
C LEU A 59 4.19 4.19 -32.99
N GLU A 60 3.49 4.53 -34.06
CA GLU A 60 3.87 5.58 -35.00
C GLU A 60 3.40 6.98 -34.60
N ARG A 61 2.44 7.13 -33.65
CA ARG A 61 1.90 8.44 -33.24
C ARG A 61 1.67 8.56 -31.74
N GLY A 62 2.53 9.31 -31.05
CA GLY A 62 2.28 9.92 -29.72
C GLY A 62 2.05 8.99 -28.52
N ILE A 63 1.91 7.68 -28.74
CA ILE A 63 1.54 6.70 -27.70
C ILE A 63 2.74 6.23 -26.88
N THR A 64 3.97 6.51 -27.33
CA THR A 64 5.21 6.15 -26.60
C THR A 64 5.24 6.70 -25.17
N ALA A 65 4.72 7.91 -24.94
CA ALA A 65 4.59 8.47 -23.60
C ALA A 65 3.58 7.69 -22.73
N ILE A 66 2.45 7.28 -23.32
CA ILE A 66 1.38 6.55 -22.61
C ILE A 66 1.85 5.15 -22.22
N VAL A 67 2.64 4.49 -23.08
CA VAL A 67 3.23 3.16 -22.83
C VAL A 67 4.15 3.17 -21.60
N VAL A 68 4.82 4.29 -21.33
CA VAL A 68 5.73 4.43 -20.18
C VAL A 68 5.00 4.94 -18.93
N ILE A 69 4.13 5.94 -19.08
CA ILE A 69 3.47 6.60 -17.94
C ILE A 69 2.39 5.70 -17.32
N THR A 70 1.62 4.97 -18.14
CA THR A 70 0.55 4.07 -17.66
C THR A 70 1.04 3.03 -16.64
N PRO A 71 2.09 2.24 -16.91
CA PRO A 71 2.57 1.25 -15.94
C PRO A 71 3.19 1.90 -14.70
N LEU A 72 3.81 3.08 -14.83
CA LEU A 72 4.34 3.84 -13.69
C LEU A 72 3.24 4.32 -12.73
N ILE A 73 2.16 4.90 -13.27
CA ILE A 73 1.03 5.40 -12.46
C ILE A 73 0.28 4.25 -11.81
N THR A 74 0.01 3.18 -12.55
CA THR A 74 -0.71 2.00 -12.01
C THR A 74 0.14 1.27 -10.97
N PHE A 75 1.45 1.16 -11.17
CA PHE A 75 2.37 0.62 -10.16
C PHE A 75 2.37 1.44 -8.88
N THR A 76 2.58 2.75 -8.97
CA THR A 76 2.61 3.63 -7.80
C THR A 76 1.28 3.63 -7.05
N THR A 77 0.17 3.66 -7.77
CA THR A 77 -1.18 3.55 -7.19
C THR A 77 -1.39 2.22 -6.48
N GLY A 78 -1.01 1.10 -7.11
CA GLY A 78 -1.09 -0.23 -6.51
C GLY A 78 -0.23 -0.36 -5.25
N LEU A 79 0.96 0.23 -5.26
CA LEU A 79 1.89 0.25 -4.13
C LEU A 79 1.31 1.05 -2.95
N ILE A 80 0.75 2.25 -3.21
CA ILE A 80 0.09 3.07 -2.19
C ILE A 80 -1.11 2.33 -1.58
N ILE A 81 -1.97 1.74 -2.41
CA ILE A 81 -3.15 0.99 -1.93
C ILE A 81 -2.71 -0.23 -1.11
N GLY A 82 -1.66 -0.94 -1.54
CA GLY A 82 -1.09 -2.08 -0.82
C GLY A 82 -0.58 -1.68 0.57
N LEU A 83 0.17 -0.58 0.66
CA LEU A 83 0.68 -0.05 1.93
C LEU A 83 -0.45 0.47 2.83
N VAL A 84 -1.45 1.17 2.29
CA VAL A 84 -2.58 1.69 3.07
C VAL A 84 -3.46 0.56 3.59
N ARG A 85 -3.68 -0.49 2.80
CA ARG A 85 -4.46 -1.65 3.21
C ARG A 85 -3.70 -2.46 4.26
N ALA A 86 -2.41 -2.70 4.02
CA ALA A 86 -1.53 -3.28 5.02
C ALA A 86 -1.63 -2.50 6.32
N LYS A 87 -1.55 -1.15 6.30
CA LYS A 87 -1.70 -0.27 7.47
C LYS A 87 -3.11 -0.28 8.11
N ARG A 88 -4.19 -0.39 7.33
CA ARG A 88 -5.57 -0.41 7.84
C ARG A 88 -5.89 -1.67 8.62
N ASP A 89 -5.35 -2.82 8.22
CA ASP A 89 -5.53 -4.08 8.97
C ASP A 89 -4.92 -4.02 10.39
N TRP A 90 -4.12 -2.97 10.70
CA TRP A 90 -3.58 -2.72 12.05
C TRP A 90 -4.49 -1.90 12.96
N LYS A 91 -5.42 -1.11 12.40
CA LYS A 91 -6.24 -0.14 13.15
C LYS A 91 -7.51 -0.78 13.69
#